data_AF-A0A959LQZ2-F1
#
_entry.id   AF-A0A959LQZ2-F1
#
_cell.length_a   1.000
_cell.length_b   1.000
_cell.length_c   1.000
_cell.angle_alpha   90.00
_cell.angle_beta   90.00
_cell.angle_gamma   90.00
#
_symmetry.space_group_name_H-M   'P 1'
#
loop_
_entity.id
_entity.type
_entity.pdbx_description
1 polymer ?
#
loop_
_entity_poly.entity_id
_entity_poly.type
_entity_poly.pdbx_seq_one_letter_code
_entity_poly.pdbx_strand_id
1 'polypeptide(L)'
;MKNLIITLLIFGSYSCMAQNMNIVKLQSTVPPKDWSSKTPGICFDKDFLQKTSDELYDAGNPNYVLLDLMKDGYINSTYLNNYMVHLYADDIRKPGNVEIPDDVRKAYGEKWVAFVKSINEPIDKNSRYDLYYWDGISTEDITDPESQFRANVKYAQYSARLTKRGELRLLKEMVADGVANPNRKIDYMFNKEGFWVQGVSLNKELGEKYMQICREEFGYVHPNLTKHSFKSSVNFKREIADLEKQLATTK
;
A
#
# COMPACT_ATOMS: atom_id res chain seq x y z
N MET A 1 25.09 54.43 -3.35
CA MET A 1 24.84 53.39 -2.33
C MET A 1 24.25 52.19 -3.06
N LYS A 2 24.97 51.06 -3.06
CA LYS A 2 24.61 49.85 -3.83
C LYS A 2 23.72 48.94 -2.96
N ASN A 3 22.56 48.56 -3.50
CA ASN A 3 21.65 47.60 -2.87
C ASN A 3 22.29 46.21 -2.87
N LEU A 4 22.49 45.65 -1.69
CA LEU A 4 22.93 44.27 -1.49
C LEU A 4 21.66 43.41 -1.28
N ILE A 5 21.24 42.69 -2.31
CA ILE A 5 20.20 41.67 -2.20
C ILE A 5 20.88 40.40 -1.68
N ILE A 6 20.65 40.07 -0.41
CA ILE A 6 21.08 38.81 0.18
C ILE A 6 20.02 37.76 -0.14
N THR A 7 20.28 36.93 -1.15
CA THR A 7 19.50 35.71 -1.40
C THR A 7 19.93 34.67 -0.37
N LEU A 8 19.14 34.50 0.70
CA LEU A 8 19.28 33.38 1.62
C LEU A 8 18.86 32.09 0.88
N LEU A 9 19.84 31.33 0.41
CA LEU A 9 19.64 29.93 0.05
C LEU A 9 19.39 29.14 1.34
N ILE A 10 18.12 28.94 1.67
CA ILE A 10 17.72 27.96 2.68
C ILE A 10 18.00 26.60 2.08
N PHE A 11 19.20 26.06 2.33
CA PHE A 11 19.45 24.64 2.23
C PHE A 11 18.57 23.97 3.28
N GLY A 12 17.35 23.59 2.87
CA GLY A 12 16.53 22.67 3.62
C GLY A 12 17.35 21.41 3.81
N SER A 13 17.84 21.22 5.03
CA SER A 13 18.45 19.98 5.47
C SER A 13 17.41 18.88 5.26
N TYR A 14 17.50 18.17 4.14
CA TYR A 14 16.88 16.88 3.97
C TYR A 14 17.57 15.98 5.00
N SER A 15 17.04 15.96 6.21
CA SER A 15 17.27 14.90 7.17
C SER A 15 17.16 13.60 6.41
N CYS A 16 18.27 12.85 6.35
CA CYS A 16 18.33 11.50 5.81
C CYS A 16 17.15 10.74 6.42
N MET A 17 16.06 10.58 5.66
CA MET A 17 14.91 9.84 6.15
C MET A 17 15.43 8.43 6.36
N ALA A 18 15.32 7.94 7.58
CA ALA A 18 15.90 6.66 7.89
C ALA A 18 15.09 5.58 7.17
N GLN A 19 15.70 4.98 6.17
CA GLN A 19 15.11 3.96 5.32
C GLN A 19 15.46 2.60 5.90
N ASN A 20 14.44 1.78 6.18
CA ASN A 20 14.67 0.46 6.74
C ASN A 20 13.71 -0.58 6.19
N MET A 21 14.20 -1.81 6.06
CA MET A 21 13.45 -2.99 5.65
C MET A 21 13.56 -4.06 6.72
N ASN A 22 12.43 -4.63 7.14
CA ASN A 22 12.41 -5.75 8.06
C ASN A 22 11.59 -6.88 7.45
N ILE A 23 12.15 -8.08 7.45
CA ILE A 23 11.44 -9.28 7.00
C ILE A 23 11.39 -10.27 8.16
N VAL A 24 10.17 -10.61 8.57
CA VAL A 24 9.92 -11.68 9.53
C VAL A 24 9.37 -12.88 8.79
N LYS A 25 10.14 -13.95 8.77
CA LYS A 25 9.75 -15.28 8.31
C LYS A 25 9.10 -16.04 9.47
N LEU A 26 7.82 -16.34 9.35
CA LEU A 26 7.10 -17.21 10.26
C LEU A 26 7.13 -18.63 9.67
N GLN A 27 7.75 -19.56 10.39
CA GLN A 27 7.66 -20.98 10.03
C GLN A 27 6.31 -21.52 10.49
N SER A 28 5.49 -22.02 9.57
CA SER A 28 4.32 -22.80 9.98
C SER A 28 4.81 -24.14 10.53
N THR A 29 4.45 -24.45 11.77
CA THR A 29 4.68 -25.78 12.37
C THR A 29 3.63 -26.80 11.95
N VAL A 30 2.56 -26.35 11.29
CA VAL A 30 1.45 -27.21 10.85
C VAL A 30 1.43 -27.26 9.33
N PRO A 31 1.76 -28.40 8.72
CA PRO A 31 1.51 -28.62 7.30
C PRO A 31 0.01 -28.47 7.00
N PRO A 32 -0.44 -27.69 6.01
CA PRO A 32 -1.86 -27.67 5.62
C PRO A 32 -2.41 -29.08 5.38
N LYS A 33 -3.69 -29.31 5.66
CA LYS A 33 -4.31 -30.67 5.66
C LYS A 33 -4.33 -31.39 4.30
N ASP A 34 -3.99 -30.72 3.20
CA ASP A 34 -4.06 -31.25 1.83
C ASP A 34 -2.75 -30.99 1.07
N TRP A 35 -1.71 -31.78 1.38
CA TRP A 35 -0.37 -31.65 0.80
C TRP A 35 -0.18 -32.33 -0.56
N SER A 36 -1.10 -33.21 -0.96
CA SER A 36 -0.98 -33.98 -2.19
C SER A 36 -1.13 -33.17 -3.48
N SER A 37 -1.58 -31.91 -3.38
CA SER A 37 -1.99 -31.10 -4.54
C SER A 37 -1.15 -29.84 -4.79
N LYS A 38 -0.15 -29.51 -3.95
CA LYS A 38 0.61 -28.25 -4.09
C LYS A 38 2.06 -28.47 -4.53
N THR A 39 2.39 -27.83 -5.65
CA THR A 39 3.66 -27.88 -6.40
C THR A 39 4.86 -27.55 -5.51
N PRO A 40 6.02 -28.22 -5.65
CA PRO A 40 7.28 -27.78 -5.04
C PRO A 40 7.55 -26.30 -5.35
N GLY A 41 8.23 -25.60 -4.44
CA GLY A 41 8.51 -24.17 -4.56
C GLY A 41 9.01 -23.81 -5.95
N ILE A 42 8.25 -22.97 -6.65
CA ILE A 42 8.53 -22.65 -8.05
C ILE A 42 9.68 -21.66 -8.08
N CYS A 43 10.81 -22.11 -8.64
CA CYS A 43 11.98 -21.28 -8.86
C CYS A 43 11.78 -20.53 -10.18
N PHE A 44 11.65 -19.22 -10.10
CA PHE A 44 11.63 -18.34 -11.27
C PHE A 44 13.05 -17.95 -11.64
N ASP A 45 13.29 -17.78 -12.93
CA ASP A 45 14.53 -17.19 -13.41
C ASP A 45 14.66 -15.73 -12.94
N LYS A 46 15.89 -15.29 -12.66
CA LYS A 46 16.16 -13.95 -12.12
C LYS A 46 15.80 -12.86 -13.12
N ASP A 47 16.01 -13.06 -14.41
CA ASP A 47 15.71 -12.06 -15.44
C ASP A 47 14.20 -11.92 -15.62
N PHE A 48 13.47 -13.03 -15.51
CA PHE A 48 12.01 -12.99 -15.49
C PHE A 48 11.49 -12.19 -14.29
N LEU A 49 11.98 -12.47 -13.07
CA LEU A 49 11.58 -11.73 -11.87
C LEU A 49 11.93 -10.25 -11.96
N GLN A 50 13.11 -9.91 -12.49
CA GLN A 50 13.54 -8.53 -12.71
C GLN A 50 12.59 -7.81 -13.67
N LYS A 51 12.34 -8.39 -14.84
CA LYS A 51 11.46 -7.81 -15.86
C LYS A 51 10.06 -7.56 -15.31
N THR A 52 9.47 -8.55 -14.64
CA THR A 52 8.12 -8.40 -14.07
C THR A 52 8.11 -7.40 -12.91
N SER A 53 9.16 -7.35 -12.09
CA SER A 53 9.31 -6.32 -11.06
C SER A 53 9.29 -4.91 -11.66
N ASP A 54 10.08 -4.68 -12.72
CA ASP A 54 10.15 -3.38 -13.40
C ASP A 54 8.79 -2.99 -14.02
N GLU A 55 8.10 -3.93 -14.68
CA GLU A 55 6.73 -3.72 -15.18
C GLU A 55 5.76 -3.29 -14.07
N LEU A 56 5.82 -3.93 -12.91
CA LEU A 56 4.98 -3.59 -11.76
C LEU A 56 5.36 -2.23 -11.16
N TYR A 57 6.66 -1.93 -11.06
CA TYR A 57 7.14 -0.64 -10.58
C TYR A 57 6.63 0.51 -11.47
N ASP A 58 6.78 0.37 -12.79
CA ASP A 58 6.36 1.36 -13.77
C ASP A 58 4.83 1.54 -13.81
N ALA A 59 4.09 0.45 -13.57
CA ALA A 59 2.63 0.50 -13.43
C ALA A 59 2.16 1.11 -12.10
N GLY A 60 3.07 1.44 -11.17
CA GLY A 60 2.71 1.93 -9.84
C GLY A 60 2.14 0.86 -8.91
N ASN A 61 2.45 -0.42 -9.15
CA ASN A 61 2.01 -1.56 -8.33
C ASN A 61 3.09 -1.92 -7.29
N PRO A 62 2.84 -1.74 -5.97
CA PRO A 62 3.84 -1.96 -4.92
C PRO A 62 4.26 -3.43 -4.77
N ASN A 63 3.58 -4.37 -5.43
CA ASN A 63 3.94 -5.78 -5.42
C ASN A 63 5.30 -6.08 -6.09
N TYR A 64 5.89 -5.12 -6.82
CA TYR A 64 7.26 -5.25 -7.35
C TYR A 64 8.28 -5.60 -6.25
N VAL A 65 8.08 -5.08 -5.03
CA VAL A 65 8.96 -5.33 -3.87
C VAL A 65 9.11 -6.82 -3.63
N LEU A 66 8.02 -7.58 -3.80
CA LEU A 66 8.01 -9.01 -3.58
C LEU A 66 8.88 -9.74 -4.62
N LEU A 67 8.78 -9.35 -5.88
CA LEU A 67 9.57 -9.94 -6.96
C LEU A 67 11.06 -9.61 -6.82
N ASP A 68 11.38 -8.39 -6.40
CA ASP A 68 12.76 -8.01 -6.06
C ASP A 68 13.31 -8.91 -4.94
N LEU A 69 12.53 -9.11 -3.86
CA LEU A 69 12.95 -9.94 -2.73
C LEU A 69 13.11 -11.42 -3.12
N MET A 70 12.28 -11.93 -4.03
CA MET A 70 12.41 -13.28 -4.59
C MET A 70 13.67 -13.41 -5.46
N LYS A 71 13.91 -12.42 -6.32
CA LYS A 71 15.07 -12.36 -7.22
C LYS A 71 16.39 -12.36 -6.46
N ASP A 72 16.42 -11.62 -5.36
CA ASP A 72 17.59 -11.47 -4.51
C ASP A 72 17.72 -12.61 -3.48
N GLY A 73 16.70 -13.48 -3.37
CA GLY A 73 16.74 -14.72 -2.59
C GLY A 73 16.40 -14.56 -1.10
N TYR A 74 15.91 -13.39 -0.68
CA TYR A 74 15.52 -13.12 0.71
C TYR A 74 14.20 -13.79 1.10
N ILE A 75 13.35 -14.05 0.11
CA ILE A 75 12.12 -14.81 0.26
C ILE A 75 12.04 -15.87 -0.83
N ASN A 76 11.23 -16.89 -0.60
CA ASN A 76 10.98 -17.95 -1.57
C ASN A 76 9.47 -18.20 -1.69
N SER A 77 9.06 -18.73 -2.84
CA SER A 77 7.68 -19.08 -3.18
C SER A 77 7.16 -20.34 -2.46
N THR A 78 7.90 -20.86 -1.46
CA THR A 78 7.48 -22.10 -0.79
C THR A 78 6.31 -21.80 0.15
N TYR A 79 5.24 -22.59 0.02
CA TYR A 79 4.02 -22.53 0.85
C TYR A 79 4.23 -22.75 2.36
N LEU A 80 5.44 -23.08 2.80
CA LEU A 80 5.77 -23.32 4.22
C LEU A 80 6.17 -22.04 4.97
N ASN A 81 6.42 -20.96 4.23
CA ASN A 81 6.97 -19.74 4.77
C ASN A 81 5.98 -18.60 4.62
N ASN A 82 5.52 -18.09 5.76
CA ASN A 82 4.77 -16.84 5.78
C ASN A 82 5.77 -15.71 6.00
N TYR A 83 5.65 -14.66 5.20
CA TYR A 83 6.53 -13.50 5.31
C TYR A 83 5.70 -12.30 5.75
N MET A 84 6.23 -11.60 6.75
CA MET A 84 5.85 -10.24 7.08
C MET A 84 6.96 -9.32 6.59
N VAL A 85 6.70 -8.59 5.51
CA VAL A 85 7.64 -7.60 4.96
C VAL A 85 7.19 -6.23 5.40
N HIS A 86 8.12 -5.46 5.97
CA HIS A 86 7.90 -4.09 6.36
C HIS A 86 8.98 -3.18 5.77
N LEU A 87 8.60 -2.30 4.85
CA LEU A 87 9.46 -1.21 4.38
C LEU A 87 9.01 0.11 5.01
N TYR A 88 9.93 0.83 5.64
CA TYR A 88 9.65 2.12 6.26
C TYR A 88 10.44 3.22 5.55
N ALA A 89 9.75 4.30 5.20
CA ALA A 89 10.38 5.46 4.59
C ALA A 89 11.12 6.35 5.61
N ASP A 90 10.70 6.40 6.89
CA ASP A 90 11.29 7.30 7.89
C ASP A 90 11.66 6.68 9.26
N ASP A 91 11.56 5.35 9.44
CA ASP A 91 11.65 4.69 10.75
C ASP A 91 12.73 3.58 10.79
N ILE A 92 13.67 3.67 11.74
CA ILE A 92 14.65 2.60 12.04
C ILE A 92 14.04 1.63 13.05
N ARG A 93 13.49 0.52 12.57
CA ARG A 93 13.07 -0.60 13.43
C ARG A 93 14.14 -1.68 13.58
N LYS A 94 13.96 -2.52 14.61
CA LYS A 94 14.79 -3.72 14.80
C LYS A 94 14.66 -4.63 13.56
N PRO A 95 15.79 -5.20 13.08
CA PRO A 95 15.77 -6.16 11.99
C PRO A 95 14.80 -7.30 12.29
N GLY A 96 14.14 -7.80 11.24
CA GLY A 96 13.40 -9.05 11.32
C GLY A 96 14.33 -10.26 11.53
N ASN A 97 13.80 -11.47 11.40
CA ASN A 97 14.60 -12.70 11.57
C ASN A 97 15.22 -13.22 10.26
N VAL A 98 15.00 -12.53 9.13
CA VAL A 98 15.75 -12.74 7.89
C VAL A 98 16.92 -11.76 7.87
N GLU A 99 18.13 -12.28 7.73
CA GLU A 99 19.35 -11.48 7.63
C GLU A 99 19.45 -10.84 6.25
N ILE A 100 19.57 -9.51 6.21
CA ILE A 100 19.68 -8.71 5.00
C ILE A 100 20.79 -7.69 5.24
N PRO A 101 21.82 -7.60 4.38
CA PRO A 101 22.89 -6.60 4.52
C PRO A 101 22.35 -5.16 4.60
N ASP A 102 23.01 -4.31 5.40
CA ASP A 102 22.56 -2.94 5.68
C ASP A 102 22.45 -2.06 4.43
N ASP A 103 23.40 -2.19 3.51
CA ASP A 103 23.42 -1.51 2.21
C ASP A 103 22.24 -1.95 1.33
N VAL A 104 21.90 -3.24 1.33
CA VAL A 104 20.73 -3.76 0.63
C VAL A 104 19.44 -3.23 1.24
N ARG A 105 19.30 -3.25 2.58
CA ARG A 105 18.11 -2.69 3.26
C ARG A 105 17.89 -1.22 2.91
N LYS A 106 18.98 -0.45 2.87
CA LYS A 106 18.95 0.96 2.46
C LYS A 106 18.49 1.10 1.00
N ALA A 107 19.05 0.33 0.08
CA ALA A 107 18.68 0.38 -1.34
C ALA A 107 17.19 0.09 -1.57
N TYR A 108 16.60 -0.87 -0.86
CA TYR A 108 15.16 -1.13 -0.92
C TYR A 108 14.33 0.05 -0.42
N GLY A 109 14.72 0.67 0.71
CA GLY A 109 14.01 1.84 1.22
C GLY A 109 14.14 3.07 0.30
N GLU A 110 15.29 3.25 -0.36
CA GLU A 110 15.48 4.27 -1.39
C GLU A 110 14.57 4.03 -2.60
N LYS A 111 14.52 2.78 -3.11
CA LYS A 111 13.63 2.39 -4.22
C LYS A 111 12.16 2.56 -3.85
N TRP A 112 11.77 2.20 -2.62
CA TRP A 112 10.41 2.42 -2.12
C TRP A 112 10.04 3.90 -2.07
N VAL A 113 10.92 4.75 -1.55
CA VAL A 113 10.73 6.21 -1.54
C VAL A 113 10.60 6.77 -2.96
N ALA A 114 11.41 6.30 -3.90
CA ALA A 114 11.31 6.69 -5.31
C ALA A 114 9.97 6.27 -5.93
N PHE A 115 9.51 5.05 -5.63
CA PHE A 115 8.21 4.54 -6.06
C PHE A 115 7.04 5.37 -5.52
N VAL A 116 7.01 5.67 -4.21
CA VAL A 116 5.94 6.48 -3.60
C VAL A 116 5.86 7.86 -4.26
N LYS A 117 7.01 8.46 -4.60
CA LYS A 117 7.07 9.71 -5.37
C LYS A 117 6.57 9.55 -6.79
N SER A 118 6.93 8.47 -7.50
CA SER A 118 6.54 8.28 -8.91
C SER A 118 5.02 8.17 -9.08
N ILE A 119 4.31 7.65 -8.07
CA ILE A 119 2.85 7.61 -8.05
C ILE A 119 2.19 8.87 -7.45
N ASN A 120 2.97 9.93 -7.18
CA ASN A 120 2.52 11.21 -6.64
C ASN A 120 1.84 11.15 -5.26
N GLU A 121 2.26 10.22 -4.41
CA GLU A 121 1.80 10.10 -3.02
C GLU A 121 2.83 10.74 -2.06
N PRO A 122 2.37 11.28 -0.91
CA PRO A 122 3.27 11.86 0.09
C PRO A 122 4.08 10.77 0.79
N ILE A 123 5.29 11.14 1.21
CA ILE A 123 6.11 10.30 2.08
C ILE A 123 5.86 10.74 3.52
N ASP A 124 5.28 9.84 4.32
CA ASP A 124 5.15 9.99 5.75
C ASP A 124 5.51 8.67 6.47
N LYS A 125 5.46 8.68 7.80
CA LYS A 125 5.68 7.50 8.65
C LYS A 125 4.72 6.32 8.38
N ASN A 126 3.62 6.56 7.67
CA ASN A 126 2.63 5.56 7.28
C ASN A 126 2.79 5.10 5.83
N SER A 127 3.64 5.75 5.03
CA SER A 127 4.09 5.32 3.69
C SER A 127 4.99 4.10 3.83
N ARG A 128 4.41 3.01 4.31
CA ARG A 128 5.07 1.75 4.60
C ARG A 128 4.46 0.65 3.75
N TYR A 129 5.31 -0.22 3.22
CA TYR A 129 4.84 -1.46 2.63
C TYR A 129 4.70 -2.48 3.75
N ASP A 130 3.47 -2.90 4.04
CA ASP A 130 3.21 -4.06 4.89
C ASP A 130 2.68 -5.19 4.01
N LEU A 131 3.44 -6.27 3.88
CA LEU A 131 2.93 -7.49 3.27
C LEU A 131 2.77 -8.57 4.32
N TYR A 132 1.56 -9.11 4.41
CA TYR A 132 1.25 -10.30 5.19
C TYR A 132 0.86 -11.39 4.22
N TYR A 133 1.80 -12.29 3.93
CA TYR A 133 1.54 -13.37 3.00
C TYR A 133 1.42 -14.69 3.76
N TRP A 134 0.20 -15.21 3.87
CA TRP A 134 -0.14 -16.40 4.67
C TRP A 134 -0.30 -17.68 3.86
N ASP A 135 -0.49 -17.57 2.54
CA ASP A 135 -0.85 -18.71 1.68
C ASP A 135 0.20 -19.02 0.59
N GLY A 136 1.37 -18.38 0.63
CA GLY A 136 2.45 -18.50 -0.37
C GLY A 136 2.11 -17.92 -1.75
N ILE A 137 3.08 -17.32 -2.44
CA ILE A 137 2.84 -16.72 -3.76
C ILE A 137 2.65 -17.85 -4.77
N SER A 138 1.46 -17.90 -5.38
CA SER A 138 1.20 -18.91 -6.41
C SER A 138 1.98 -18.55 -7.68
N THR A 139 2.21 -19.53 -8.54
CA THR A 139 2.86 -19.22 -9.83
C THR A 139 1.98 -18.40 -10.74
N GLU A 140 0.67 -18.64 -10.70
CA GLU A 140 -0.31 -17.86 -11.44
C GLU A 140 -0.24 -16.37 -11.06
N ASP A 141 -0.08 -16.04 -9.78
CA ASP A 141 0.09 -14.64 -9.32
C ASP A 141 1.25 -13.93 -10.04
N ILE A 142 2.32 -14.65 -10.40
CA ILE A 142 3.51 -14.05 -11.01
C ILE A 142 3.45 -14.16 -12.55
N THR A 143 2.99 -15.29 -13.08
CA THR A 143 3.05 -15.54 -14.53
C THR A 143 1.87 -14.98 -15.29
N ASP A 144 0.67 -14.90 -14.69
CA ASP A 144 -0.53 -14.40 -15.37
C ASP A 144 -0.63 -12.87 -15.20
N PRO A 145 -0.53 -12.07 -16.28
CA PRO A 145 -0.72 -10.63 -16.23
C PRO A 145 -2.09 -10.19 -15.69
N GLU A 146 -3.11 -11.03 -15.82
CA GLU A 146 -4.48 -10.75 -15.37
C GLU A 146 -4.72 -11.16 -13.90
N SER A 147 -3.73 -11.79 -13.25
CA SER A 147 -3.83 -12.13 -11.83
C SER A 147 -4.05 -10.89 -10.96
N GLN A 148 -4.74 -11.05 -9.82
CA GLN A 148 -4.96 -9.93 -8.89
C GLN A 148 -3.65 -9.30 -8.40
N PHE A 149 -2.60 -10.11 -8.29
CA PHE A 149 -1.26 -9.65 -7.91
C PHE A 149 -0.68 -8.65 -8.92
N ARG A 150 -0.86 -8.89 -10.23
CA ARG A 150 -0.32 -8.03 -11.29
C ARG A 150 -1.29 -6.93 -11.73
N ALA A 151 -2.55 -7.25 -11.94
CA ALA A 151 -3.52 -6.34 -12.56
C ALA A 151 -4.16 -5.34 -11.58
N ASN A 152 -4.38 -5.69 -10.31
CA ASN A 152 -5.13 -4.84 -9.38
C ASN A 152 -4.25 -3.79 -8.67
N VAL A 153 -3.68 -2.87 -9.46
CA VAL A 153 -2.77 -1.80 -8.99
C VAL A 153 -3.40 -0.98 -7.86
N LYS A 154 -4.66 -0.57 -8.00
CA LYS A 154 -5.34 0.28 -7.01
C LYS A 154 -5.54 -0.41 -5.67
N TYR A 155 -5.90 -1.70 -5.68
CA TYR A 155 -6.00 -2.46 -4.44
C TYR A 155 -4.63 -2.69 -3.79
N ALA A 156 -3.60 -2.95 -4.59
CA ALA A 156 -2.23 -3.08 -4.09
C ALA A 156 -1.72 -1.75 -3.48
N GLN A 157 -2.01 -0.60 -4.10
CA GLN A 157 -1.73 0.72 -3.53
C GLN A 157 -2.50 0.94 -2.23
N TYR A 158 -3.80 0.60 -2.20
CA TYR A 158 -4.64 0.73 -1.01
C TYR A 158 -4.12 -0.11 0.16
N SER A 159 -3.77 -1.37 -0.08
CA SER A 159 -3.22 -2.25 0.96
C SER A 159 -1.88 -1.74 1.50
N ALA A 160 -1.09 -1.08 0.65
CA ALA A 160 0.14 -0.39 1.02
C ALA A 160 -0.08 1.04 1.59
N ARG A 161 -1.33 1.47 1.80
CA ARG A 161 -1.70 2.80 2.33
C ARG A 161 -1.26 3.98 1.44
N LEU A 162 -1.15 3.75 0.13
CA LEU A 162 -0.70 4.70 -0.89
C LEU A 162 -1.88 5.27 -1.70
N THR A 163 -2.97 5.61 -1.02
CA THR A 163 -4.20 6.11 -1.65
C THR A 163 -4.71 7.38 -0.97
N LYS A 164 -3.82 8.25 -0.49
CA LYS A 164 -4.21 9.44 0.29
C LYS A 164 -5.09 10.38 -0.52
N ARG A 165 -4.83 10.50 -1.83
CA ARG A 165 -5.68 11.27 -2.75
C ARG A 165 -7.09 10.68 -2.87
N GLY A 166 -7.16 9.36 -3.01
CA GLY A 166 -8.43 8.64 -3.08
C GLY A 166 -9.24 8.72 -1.80
N GLU A 167 -8.57 8.59 -0.64
CA GLU A 167 -9.15 8.81 0.69
C GLU A 167 -9.71 10.24 0.80
N LEU A 168 -8.92 11.25 0.39
CA LEU A 168 -9.35 12.64 0.42
C LEU A 168 -10.59 12.88 -0.46
N ARG A 169 -10.59 12.36 -1.70
CA ARG A 169 -11.74 12.45 -2.61
C ARG A 169 -12.99 11.85 -1.97
N LEU A 170 -12.89 10.62 -1.46
CA LEU A 170 -14.01 9.92 -0.83
C LEU A 170 -14.61 10.75 0.31
N LEU A 171 -13.78 11.23 1.24
CA LEU A 171 -14.24 11.97 2.41
C LEU A 171 -14.84 13.34 2.04
N LYS A 172 -14.27 14.04 1.06
CA LYS A 172 -14.81 15.34 0.60
C LYS A 172 -16.17 15.18 -0.07
N GLU A 173 -16.33 14.16 -0.92
CA GLU A 173 -17.61 13.84 -1.56
C GLU A 173 -18.69 13.51 -0.52
N MET A 174 -18.35 12.70 0.51
CA MET A 174 -19.28 12.38 1.61
C MET A 174 -19.78 13.62 2.36
N VAL A 175 -18.90 14.59 2.61
CA VAL A 175 -19.28 15.85 3.27
C VAL A 175 -20.07 16.75 2.32
N ALA A 176 -19.68 16.83 1.05
CA ALA A 176 -20.33 17.67 0.04
C ALA A 176 -21.78 17.22 -0.25
N ASP A 177 -22.02 15.91 -0.33
CA ASP A 177 -23.36 15.34 -0.54
C ASP A 177 -24.23 15.36 0.73
N GLY A 178 -23.69 15.79 1.86
CA GLY A 178 -24.40 15.83 3.15
C GLY A 178 -24.64 14.45 3.78
N VAL A 179 -24.04 13.38 3.27
CA VAL A 179 -24.15 12.03 3.85
C VAL A 179 -23.29 11.85 5.10
N ALA A 180 -22.27 12.70 5.28
CA ALA A 180 -21.42 12.73 6.46
C ALA A 180 -21.46 14.09 7.15
N ASN A 181 -21.67 14.09 8.48
CA ASN A 181 -21.48 15.30 9.29
C ASN A 181 -19.97 15.56 9.49
N PRO A 182 -19.43 16.72 9.05
CA PRO A 182 -18.00 17.03 9.11
C PRO A 182 -17.42 17.04 10.54
N ASN A 183 -18.26 17.25 11.56
CA ASN A 183 -17.86 17.35 12.97
C ASN A 183 -17.97 16.01 13.71
N ARG A 184 -18.53 14.96 13.10
CA ARG A 184 -18.62 13.63 13.69
C ARG A 184 -17.45 12.75 13.25
N LYS A 185 -17.15 11.73 14.06
CA LYS A 185 -16.14 10.71 13.74
C LYS A 185 -16.45 10.01 12.42
N ILE A 186 -15.40 9.62 11.70
CA ILE A 186 -15.55 8.83 10.49
C ILE A 186 -15.97 7.42 10.86
N ASP A 187 -17.12 6.99 10.33
CA ASP A 187 -17.62 5.62 10.41
C ASP A 187 -18.33 5.34 9.09
N TYR A 188 -17.72 4.51 8.24
CA TYR A 188 -18.38 4.03 7.03
C TYR A 188 -18.08 2.56 6.80
N MET A 189 -18.96 1.90 6.07
CA MET A 189 -18.88 0.49 5.75
C MET A 189 -19.49 0.26 4.37
N PHE A 190 -18.97 -0.71 3.64
CA PHE A 190 -19.62 -1.19 2.44
C PHE A 190 -19.37 -2.68 2.23
N ASN A 191 -20.28 -3.31 1.50
CA ASN A 191 -20.21 -4.70 1.07
C ASN A 191 -21.05 -4.83 -0.22
N LYS A 192 -21.31 -6.07 -0.65
CA LYS A 192 -22.19 -6.34 -1.79
C LYS A 192 -23.65 -5.86 -1.64
N GLU A 193 -24.09 -5.54 -0.43
CA GLU A 193 -25.48 -5.18 -0.12
C GLU A 193 -25.67 -3.65 -0.13
N GLY A 194 -24.59 -2.86 -0.03
CA GLY A 194 -24.68 -1.41 -0.12
C GLY A 194 -23.52 -0.67 0.55
N PHE A 195 -23.80 0.59 0.86
CA PHE A 195 -22.87 1.52 1.50
C PHE A 195 -23.56 2.19 2.68
N TRP A 196 -22.88 2.26 3.82
CA TRP A 196 -23.37 2.88 5.05
C TRP A 196 -22.40 3.95 5.53
N VAL A 197 -22.95 5.07 5.97
CA VAL A 197 -22.22 6.15 6.62
C VAL A 197 -22.89 6.42 7.98
N GLN A 198 -22.10 6.41 9.05
CA GLN A 198 -22.57 6.60 10.43
C GLN A 198 -23.71 5.66 10.83
N GLY A 199 -23.67 4.42 10.34
CA GLY A 199 -24.67 3.38 10.59
C GLY A 199 -25.95 3.51 9.76
N VAL A 200 -26.06 4.51 8.88
CA VAL A 200 -27.22 4.73 8.02
C VAL A 200 -26.92 4.22 6.62
N SER A 201 -27.80 3.37 6.08
CA SER A 201 -27.71 2.91 4.70
C SER A 201 -27.95 4.08 3.76
N LEU A 202 -27.08 4.24 2.77
CA LEU A 202 -27.31 5.17 1.68
C LEU A 202 -28.42 4.66 0.76
N ASN A 203 -29.06 5.57 0.05
CA ASN A 203 -29.97 5.20 -1.03
C ASN A 203 -29.17 4.60 -2.21
N LYS A 204 -29.87 4.03 -3.20
CA LYS A 204 -29.25 3.35 -4.34
C LYS A 204 -28.26 4.25 -5.09
N GLU A 205 -28.66 5.47 -5.43
CA GLU A 205 -27.86 6.41 -6.22
C GLU A 205 -26.55 6.79 -5.51
N LEU A 206 -26.63 7.19 -4.25
CA LEU A 206 -25.45 7.52 -3.45
C LEU A 206 -24.60 6.28 -3.18
N GLY A 207 -25.22 5.14 -2.88
CA GLY A 207 -24.52 3.86 -2.71
C GLY A 207 -23.70 3.49 -3.93
N GLU A 208 -24.29 3.56 -5.13
CA GLU A 208 -23.60 3.30 -6.40
C GLU A 208 -22.45 4.30 -6.65
N LYS A 209 -22.66 5.59 -6.37
CA LYS A 209 -21.61 6.62 -6.45
C LYS A 209 -20.40 6.26 -5.58
N TYR A 210 -20.59 5.98 -4.29
CA TYR A 210 -19.47 5.70 -3.38
C TYR A 210 -18.82 4.35 -3.66
N MET A 211 -19.58 3.34 -4.10
CA MET A 211 -19.02 2.08 -4.57
C MET A 211 -18.14 2.27 -5.82
N GLN A 212 -18.53 3.17 -6.73
CA GLN A 212 -17.71 3.52 -7.89
C GLN A 212 -16.42 4.24 -7.48
N ILE A 213 -16.48 5.21 -6.56
CA ILE A 213 -15.27 5.85 -6.00
C ILE A 213 -14.37 4.78 -5.36
N CYS A 214 -14.92 3.85 -4.57
CA CYS A 214 -14.12 2.81 -3.95
C CYS A 214 -13.45 1.86 -4.95
N ARG A 215 -14.07 1.62 -6.11
CA ARG A 215 -13.47 0.86 -7.20
C ARG A 215 -12.32 1.63 -7.86
N GLU A 216 -12.55 2.90 -8.19
CA GLU A 216 -11.57 3.76 -8.86
C GLU A 216 -10.34 4.03 -8.00
N GLU A 217 -10.55 4.29 -6.71
CA GLU A 217 -9.50 4.77 -5.81
C GLU A 217 -8.83 3.65 -5.01
N PHE A 218 -9.53 2.54 -4.76
CA PHE A 218 -9.02 1.47 -3.89
C PHE A 218 -9.09 0.07 -4.53
N GLY A 219 -9.51 -0.04 -5.80
CA GLY A 219 -9.49 -1.31 -6.55
C GLY A 219 -10.48 -2.36 -6.04
N TYR A 220 -11.50 -1.96 -5.28
CA TYR A 220 -12.51 -2.89 -4.79
C TYR A 220 -13.44 -3.37 -5.91
N VAL A 221 -13.48 -4.70 -6.12
CA VAL A 221 -14.36 -5.35 -7.09
C VAL A 221 -15.52 -6.04 -6.36
N HIS A 222 -16.75 -5.77 -6.81
CA HIS A 222 -18.00 -6.11 -6.14
C HIS A 222 -18.22 -7.60 -5.77
N PRO A 223 -17.83 -8.63 -6.55
CA PRO A 223 -18.22 -10.01 -6.26
C PRO A 223 -17.51 -10.62 -5.04
N ASN A 224 -16.35 -10.07 -4.62
CA ASN A 224 -15.54 -10.60 -3.52
C ASN A 224 -15.57 -9.73 -2.25
N LEU A 225 -16.43 -8.71 -2.22
CA LEU A 225 -16.55 -7.78 -1.10
C LEU A 225 -17.38 -8.38 0.04
N THR A 226 -16.72 -9.05 0.98
CA THR A 226 -17.35 -9.62 2.18
C THR A 226 -17.81 -8.52 3.13
N LYS A 227 -16.90 -7.62 3.53
CA LYS A 227 -17.18 -6.43 4.33
C LYS A 227 -15.95 -5.54 4.41
N HIS A 228 -16.06 -4.29 4.01
CA HIS A 228 -15.09 -3.26 4.35
C HIS A 228 -15.70 -2.32 5.39
N SER A 229 -14.97 -2.02 6.46
CA SER A 229 -15.39 -1.03 7.46
C SER A 229 -14.22 -0.16 7.87
N PHE A 230 -14.44 1.15 7.90
CA PHE A 230 -13.47 2.12 8.36
C PHE A 230 -14.06 2.93 9.51
N LYS A 231 -13.30 3.00 10.61
CA LYS A 231 -13.64 3.82 11.77
C LYS A 231 -12.43 4.62 12.19
N SER A 232 -12.59 5.93 12.30
CA SER A 232 -11.54 6.82 12.78
C SER A 232 -11.88 7.39 14.16
N SER A 233 -10.84 7.70 14.93
CA SER A 233 -10.97 8.43 16.20
C SER A 233 -11.17 9.94 15.97
N VAL A 234 -10.83 10.45 14.79
CA VAL A 234 -10.99 11.85 14.40
C VAL A 234 -12.25 12.07 13.55
N ASN A 235 -12.67 13.33 13.44
CA ASN A 235 -13.80 13.71 12.60
C ASN A 235 -13.39 13.95 11.15
N PHE A 236 -14.38 13.92 10.25
CA PHE A 236 -14.19 14.14 8.80
C PHE A 236 -13.44 15.45 8.51
N LYS A 237 -13.82 16.57 9.15
CA LYS A 237 -13.19 17.88 8.92
C LYS A 237 -11.70 17.86 9.21
N ARG A 238 -11.30 17.25 10.33
CA ARG A 238 -9.90 17.13 10.72
C ARG A 238 -9.13 16.21 9.77
N GLU A 239 -9.67 15.02 9.46
CA GLU A 239 -9.02 14.08 8.55
C GLU A 239 -8.81 14.68 7.15
N ILE A 240 -9.82 15.36 6.60
CA ILE A 240 -9.73 16.06 5.31
C ILE A 240 -8.60 17.11 5.36
N ALA A 241 -8.54 17.93 6.40
CA ALA A 241 -7.49 18.94 6.55
C ALA A 241 -6.09 18.32 6.70
N ASP A 242 -5.97 17.21 7.44
CA ASP A 242 -4.72 16.50 7.63
C ASP A 242 -4.23 15.87 6.29
N LEU A 243 -5.12 15.27 5.50
CA LEU A 243 -4.84 14.74 4.17
C LEU A 243 -4.47 15.85 3.16
N GLU A 244 -5.21 16.96 3.15
CA GLU A 244 -4.89 18.13 2.30
C GLU A 244 -3.51 18.68 2.62
N LYS A 245 -3.16 18.76 3.92
CA LYS A 245 -1.84 19.19 4.37
C LYS A 245 -0.74 18.23 3.91
N GLN A 246 -0.95 16.91 4.04
CA GLN A 246 0.03 15.91 3.57
C GLN A 246 0.25 16.04 2.06
N LEU A 247 -0.83 16.10 1.28
CA LEU A 247 -0.77 16.17 -0.18
C LEU A 247 -0.19 17.50 -0.71
N ALA A 248 -0.27 18.58 0.06
CA ALA A 248 0.37 19.85 -0.29
C ALA A 248 1.90 19.79 -0.22
N THR A 249 2.48 18.85 0.54
CA THR A 249 3.94 18.68 0.67
C THR A 249 4.58 17.85 -0.44
N THR A 250 3.78 17.24 -1.31
CA THR A 250 4.22 16.37 -2.41
C THR A 250 4.61 17.15 -3.68
N LYS A 251 4.72 18.48 -3.62
CA LYS A 251 5.03 19.35 -4.78
C LYS A 251 6.50 19.73 -4.87
#